data_AF-A0A3C0ZT98-F1
#
_entry.id   AF-A0A3C0ZT98-F1
#
_cell.length_a   1.000
_cell.length_b   1.000
_cell.length_c   1.000
_cell.angle_alpha   90.00
_cell.angle_beta   90.00
_cell.angle_gamma   90.00
#
_symmetry.space_group_name_H-M   'P 1'
#
loop_
_entity.id
_entity.type
_entity.pdbx_description
1 polymer ?
#
loop_
_entity_poly.entity_id
_entity_poly.type
_entity_poly.pdbx_seq_one_letter_code
_entity_poly.pdbx_strand_id
1 'polypeptide(L)'
;SQVQLDVMDTDLITIFRAFSRLEPVKALLFSNSVLLGENDGMICVRDMFWENSTHGINPHNVGMYECDFYSEDELLDYISSTSLYCVERDGKYLNFAPTPLLAYMELPEIEGEYYDP
;
A
#
# COMPACT_ATOMS: atom_id res chain seq x y z
N SER A 1 10.70 -9.33 4.58
CA SER A 1 10.32 -10.61 3.99
C SER A 1 8.86 -10.53 3.60
N GLN A 2 8.49 -11.01 2.41
CA GLN A 2 7.11 -11.05 1.92
C GLN A 2 6.77 -12.49 1.54
N VAL A 3 5.52 -12.91 1.76
CA VAL A 3 5.00 -14.22 1.38
C VAL A 3 3.76 -14.03 0.51
N GLN A 4 3.55 -14.92 -0.45
CA GLN A 4 2.30 -15.03 -1.21
C GLN A 4 1.62 -16.33 -0.82
N LEU A 5 0.30 -16.26 -0.61
CA LEU A 5 -0.52 -17.39 -0.15
C LEU A 5 -1.75 -17.49 -1.04
N ASP A 6 -1.99 -18.69 -1.57
CA ASP A 6 -3.21 -19.00 -2.28
C ASP A 6 -4.35 -19.25 -1.28
N VAL A 7 -5.53 -18.74 -1.59
CA VAL A 7 -6.73 -18.86 -0.75
C VAL A 7 -7.91 -19.28 -1.60
N MET A 8 -8.86 -19.99 -1.00
CA MET A 8 -10.16 -20.21 -1.62
C MET A 8 -10.99 -18.93 -1.52
N ASP A 9 -11.78 -18.62 -2.54
CA ASP A 9 -12.65 -17.44 -2.56
C ASP A 9 -13.54 -17.37 -1.30
N THR A 10 -14.10 -18.52 -0.88
CA THR A 10 -14.94 -18.64 0.33
C THR A 10 -14.23 -18.25 1.62
N ASP A 11 -12.90 -18.27 1.65
CA ASP A 11 -12.07 -17.98 2.82
C ASP A 11 -11.35 -16.63 2.71
N LEU A 12 -11.46 -15.92 1.58
CA LEU A 12 -10.68 -14.72 1.27
C LEU A 12 -10.75 -13.68 2.40
N ILE A 13 -11.97 -13.28 2.79
CA ILE A 13 -12.18 -12.27 3.83
C ILE A 13 -11.69 -12.75 5.20
N THR A 14 -11.94 -14.02 5.54
CA THR A 14 -11.49 -14.59 6.81
C THR A 14 -9.98 -14.55 6.93
N ILE A 15 -9.28 -14.99 5.89
CA ILE A 15 -7.81 -15.02 5.85
C ILE A 15 -7.25 -13.60 5.81
N PHE A 16 -7.80 -12.73 4.97
CA PHE A 16 -7.36 -11.33 4.84
C PHE A 16 -7.40 -10.60 6.18
N ARG A 17 -8.50 -10.71 6.93
CA ARG A 17 -8.64 -10.12 8.27
C ARG A 17 -7.64 -10.70 9.26
N ALA A 18 -7.47 -12.02 9.25
CA ALA A 18 -6.53 -12.69 10.14
C ALA A 18 -5.10 -12.19 9.91
N PHE A 19 -4.66 -12.12 8.65
CA PHE A 19 -3.33 -11.63 8.30
C PHE A 19 -3.15 -10.14 8.59
N SER A 20 -4.14 -9.31 8.27
CA SER A 20 -4.12 -7.88 8.61
C SER A 20 -3.89 -7.66 10.11
N ARG A 21 -4.62 -8.39 10.97
CA ARG A 21 -4.47 -8.29 12.43
C ARG A 21 -3.13 -8.83 12.96
N LEU A 22 -2.46 -9.69 12.21
CA LEU A 22 -1.15 -10.23 12.54
C LEU A 22 0.01 -9.32 12.12
N GLU A 23 -0.22 -8.31 11.26
CA GLU A 23 0.85 -7.42 10.77
C GLU A 23 1.67 -6.75 11.89
N PRO A 24 1.07 -6.20 12.99
CA PRO A 24 1.86 -5.62 14.07
C PRO A 24 2.78 -6.64 14.76
N VAL A 25 2.32 -7.89 14.91
CA VAL A 25 3.10 -8.98 15.51
C VAL A 25 4.24 -9.36 14.57
N LYS A 26 3.98 -9.44 13.26
CA LYS A 26 5.02 -9.69 12.24
C LYS A 26 6.05 -8.57 12.23
N ALA A 27 5.63 -7.30 12.26
CA ALA A 27 6.51 -6.15 12.28
C ALA A 27 7.46 -6.20 13.49
N LEU A 28 6.95 -6.58 14.67
CA LEU A 28 7.74 -6.77 15.87
C LEU A 28 8.73 -7.95 15.75
N LEU A 29 8.25 -9.13 15.34
CA LEU A 29 9.06 -10.35 15.26
C LEU A 29 10.17 -10.27 14.20
N PHE A 30 9.91 -9.57 13.09
CA PHE A 30 10.83 -9.45 11.96
C PHE A 30 11.45 -8.06 11.84
N SER A 31 11.38 -7.26 12.90
CA SER A 31 12.02 -5.95 12.97
C SER A 31 13.53 -6.11 12.86
N ASN A 32 14.13 -5.50 11.84
CA ASN A 32 15.57 -5.59 11.59
C ASN A 32 16.10 -4.32 10.90
N SER A 33 15.58 -3.16 11.30
CA SER A 33 15.91 -1.88 10.69
C SER A 33 16.00 -0.81 11.77
N VAL A 34 17.05 -0.88 12.60
CA VAL A 34 17.37 0.15 13.58
C VAL A 34 18.19 1.24 12.90
N LEU A 35 17.89 2.52 13.16
CA LEU A 35 18.64 3.65 12.63
C LEU A 35 19.35 4.40 13.75
N LEU A 36 20.53 3.91 14.12
CA LEU A 36 21.30 4.45 15.24
C LEU A 36 21.79 5.87 14.95
N GLY A 37 21.67 6.76 15.94
CA GLY A 37 22.09 8.16 15.88
C GLY A 37 21.06 9.11 15.25
N GLU A 38 20.00 8.59 14.64
CA GLU A 38 18.90 9.40 14.09
C GLU A 38 17.54 9.08 14.74
N ASN A 39 17.26 7.79 14.98
CA ASN A 39 16.01 7.36 15.60
C ASN A 39 16.21 6.12 16.49
N ASP A 40 16.95 6.33 17.59
CA ASP A 40 17.34 5.28 18.55
C ASP A 40 16.17 4.63 19.29
N GLY A 41 14.99 5.25 19.28
CA GLY A 41 13.78 4.73 19.93
C GLY A 41 12.99 3.74 19.08
N MET A 42 13.30 3.60 17.79
CA MET A 42 12.52 2.81 16.84
C MET A 42 13.30 1.60 16.34
N ILE A 43 12.69 0.42 16.48
CA ILE A 43 13.28 -0.85 16.02
C ILE A 43 12.97 -1.15 14.54
N CYS A 44 11.86 -0.61 14.02
CA CYS A 44 11.35 -0.85 12.67
C CYS A 44 11.29 0.44 11.83
N VAL A 45 12.42 1.12 11.62
CA VAL A 45 12.44 2.39 10.84
C VAL A 45 12.02 2.24 9.38
N ARG A 46 12.07 1.02 8.82
CA ARG A 46 11.56 0.74 7.47
C ARG A 46 10.08 1.09 7.35
N ASP A 47 9.28 0.74 8.34
CA ASP A 47 7.83 0.95 8.28
C ASP A 47 7.52 2.46 8.38
N MET A 48 8.29 3.19 9.20
CA MET A 48 8.24 4.66 9.24
C MET A 48 8.59 5.29 7.89
N PHE A 49 9.62 4.81 7.18
CA PHE A 49 9.91 5.30 5.84
C PHE A 49 8.80 5.01 4.84
N TRP A 50 8.11 3.88 4.98
CA TRP A 50 6.98 3.52 4.12
C TRP A 50 5.80 4.46 4.34
N GLU A 51 5.42 4.69 5.61
CA GLU A 51 4.35 5.61 6.01
C GLU A 51 4.64 7.05 5.59
N ASN A 52 5.90 7.47 5.61
CA ASN A 52 6.31 8.83 5.22
C ASN A 52 6.78 8.93 3.75
N SER A 53 6.55 7.90 2.94
CA SER A 53 6.87 7.92 1.51
C SER A 53 5.79 8.65 0.70
N THR A 54 6.02 8.82 -0.60
CA THR A 54 5.00 9.33 -1.53
C THR A 54 3.73 8.48 -1.54
N HIS A 55 3.82 7.18 -1.23
CA HIS A 55 2.65 6.31 -1.11
C HIS A 55 1.78 6.71 0.09
N GLY A 56 2.40 7.17 1.18
CA GLY A 56 1.69 7.57 2.41
C GLY A 56 0.96 8.91 2.32
N ILE A 57 1.07 9.64 1.20
CA ILE A 57 0.26 10.84 0.96
C ILE A 57 -1.24 10.52 1.04
N ASN A 58 -1.65 9.36 0.53
CA ASN A 58 -2.96 8.79 0.82
C ASN A 58 -2.78 7.67 1.86
N PRO A 59 -3.34 7.82 3.08
CA PRO A 59 -3.16 6.84 4.13
C PRO A 59 -3.72 5.45 3.76
N HIS A 60 -4.67 5.36 2.83
CA HIS A 60 -5.22 4.07 2.40
C HIS A 60 -4.24 3.23 1.55
N ASN A 61 -3.13 3.81 1.09
CA ASN A 61 -2.10 3.10 0.32
C ASN A 61 -1.07 2.37 1.20
N VAL A 62 -0.98 2.70 2.49
CA VAL A 62 0.12 2.26 3.36
C VAL A 62 -0.38 1.86 4.75
N GLY A 63 0.45 1.11 5.47
CA GLY A 63 0.17 0.78 6.88
C GLY A 63 -1.00 -0.19 7.06
N MET A 64 -1.72 -0.01 8.17
CA MET A 64 -2.87 -0.82 8.54
C MET A 64 -4.15 -0.26 7.94
N TYR A 65 -5.05 -1.15 7.51
CA TYR A 65 -6.40 -0.76 7.09
C TYR A 65 -7.15 -0.03 8.22
N GLU A 66 -7.92 1.00 7.86
CA GLU A 66 -8.68 1.81 8.81
C GLU A 66 -9.91 1.09 9.39
N CYS A 67 -10.32 -0.02 8.76
CA CYS A 67 -11.48 -0.82 9.14
C CYS A 67 -11.20 -2.33 9.03
N ASP A 68 -12.07 -3.12 9.67
CA ASP A 68 -12.19 -4.54 9.38
C ASP A 68 -13.13 -4.73 8.18
N PHE A 69 -12.83 -5.71 7.32
CA PHE A 69 -13.68 -6.09 6.18
C PHE A 69 -14.53 -7.30 6.53
N TYR A 70 -15.77 -7.34 6.05
CA TYR A 70 -16.72 -8.45 6.23
C TYR A 70 -17.27 -8.98 4.91
N SER A 71 -16.97 -8.31 3.79
CA SER A 71 -17.29 -8.77 2.43
C SER A 71 -16.19 -8.38 1.44
N GLU A 72 -16.22 -9.03 0.27
CA GLU A 72 -15.34 -8.69 -0.86
C GLU A 72 -15.64 -7.29 -1.42
N ASP A 73 -16.92 -6.89 -1.41
CA ASP A 73 -17.34 -5.55 -1.84
C ASP A 73 -16.72 -4.46 -0.96
N GLU A 74 -16.72 -4.63 0.37
CA GLU A 74 -16.08 -3.67 1.29
C GLU A 74 -14.57 -3.56 1.05
N LEU A 75 -13.91 -4.69 0.74
CA LEU A 75 -12.50 -4.71 0.40
C LEU A 75 -12.25 -4.00 -0.94
N LEU A 76 -13.08 -4.24 -1.95
CA LEU A 76 -12.99 -3.61 -3.26
C LEU A 76 -13.22 -2.10 -3.18
N ASP A 77 -14.21 -1.66 -2.40
CA ASP A 77 -14.48 -0.25 -2.14
C ASP A 77 -13.27 0.44 -1.51
N TYR A 78 -12.64 -0.20 -0.52
CA TYR A 78 -11.43 0.32 0.10
C TYR A 78 -10.26 0.39 -0.89
N ILE A 79 -10.02 -0.67 -1.67
CA ILE A 79 -8.97 -0.66 -2.70
C ILE A 79 -9.22 0.47 -3.71
N SER A 80 -10.47 0.72 -4.08
CA SER A 80 -10.86 1.77 -5.03
C SER A 80 -10.61 3.18 -4.51
N SER A 81 -10.47 3.34 -3.19
CA SER A 81 -10.11 4.62 -2.55
C SER A 81 -8.60 4.87 -2.49
N THR A 82 -7.77 3.87 -2.86
CA THR A 82 -6.31 4.04 -2.94
C THR A 82 -5.89 4.88 -4.14
N SER A 83 -4.68 5.43 -4.07
CA SER A 83 -4.08 6.22 -5.14
C SER A 83 -3.23 5.38 -6.09
N LEU A 84 -3.30 5.74 -7.37
CA LEU A 84 -2.30 5.40 -8.39
C LEU A 84 -1.21 6.47 -8.40
N TYR A 85 -0.02 6.09 -8.84
CA TYR A 85 1.16 6.96 -8.94
C TYR A 85 1.92 6.76 -10.25
N CYS A 86 1.58 5.70 -10.99
CA CYS A 86 2.20 5.39 -12.26
C CYS A 86 1.20 4.67 -13.16
N VAL A 87 1.34 4.87 -14.47
CA VAL A 87 0.63 4.10 -15.48
C VAL A 87 1.57 3.74 -16.62
N GLU A 88 1.43 2.54 -17.18
CA GLU A 88 2.11 2.16 -18.39
C GLU A 88 1.31 2.64 -19.62
N ARG A 89 1.97 3.34 -20.54
CA ARG A 89 1.47 3.68 -21.88
C ARG A 89 2.57 3.49 -22.90
N ASP A 90 2.29 2.73 -23.94
CA ASP A 90 3.22 2.48 -25.06
C ASP A 90 4.62 2.00 -24.59
N GLY A 91 4.67 1.13 -23.58
CA GLY A 91 5.91 0.61 -23.01
C GLY A 91 6.70 1.59 -22.14
N LYS A 92 6.16 2.78 -21.87
CA LYS A 92 6.73 3.79 -20.98
C LYS A 92 5.92 3.86 -19.69
N TYR A 93 6.63 3.97 -18.56
CA TYR A 93 6.03 4.20 -17.25
C TYR A 93 5.97 5.70 -16.99
N LEU A 94 4.76 6.26 -17.04
CA LEU A 94 4.47 7.64 -16.67
C LEU A 94 4.18 7.70 -15.17
N ASN A 95 5.04 8.39 -14.44
CA ASN A 95 4.87 8.68 -13.02
C ASN A 95 4.19 10.03 -12.84
N PHE A 96 3.26 10.13 -11.92
CA PHE A 96 2.50 11.35 -11.64
C PHE A 96 2.21 11.47 -10.14
N ALA A 97 1.75 12.63 -9.70
CA ALA A 97 1.40 12.85 -8.30
C ALA A 97 0.31 11.83 -7.86
N PRO A 98 0.38 11.27 -6.64
CA PRO A 98 -0.60 10.29 -6.18
C PRO A 98 -2.04 10.76 -6.42
N THR A 99 -2.78 10.00 -7.21
CA THR A 99 -4.13 10.34 -7.66
C THR A 99 -5.07 9.19 -7.31
N PRO A 100 -6.13 9.42 -6.50
CA PRO A 100 -7.12 8.38 -6.17
C PRO A 100 -7.65 7.70 -7.44
N LEU A 101 -7.78 6.36 -7.42
CA LEU A 101 -8.17 5.58 -8.60
C LEU A 101 -9.45 6.12 -9.25
N LEU A 102 -10.50 6.34 -8.47
CA LEU A 102 -11.77 6.84 -9.01
C LEU A 102 -11.63 8.26 -9.59
N ALA A 103 -10.80 9.12 -8.98
CA ALA A 103 -10.54 10.45 -9.53
C ALA A 103 -9.76 10.36 -10.86
N TYR A 104 -8.77 9.47 -10.93
CA TYR A 104 -8.01 9.20 -12.15
C TYR A 104 -8.91 8.75 -13.31
N MET A 105 -9.91 7.90 -13.04
CA MET A 105 -10.83 7.40 -14.07
C MET A 105 -11.73 8.49 -14.66
N GLU A 106 -11.96 9.58 -13.94
CA GLU A 106 -12.75 10.73 -14.41
C GLU A 106 -11.89 11.79 -15.14
N LEU A 107 -10.56 11.68 -15.08
CA LEU A 107 -9.67 12.62 -15.75
C LEU A 107 -9.62 12.32 -17.26
N PRO A 108 -9.82 13.34 -18.12
CA PRO A 108 -9.64 13.16 -19.57
C PRO A 108 -8.17 12.95 -19.96
N GLU A 109 -7.24 13.51 -19.17
CA GLU A 109 -5.79 13.41 -19.35
C GLU A 109 -5.08 13.57 -18.00
N ILE A 110 -3.84 13.07 -17.91
CA ILE A 110 -2.95 13.28 -16.77
C ILE A 110 -1.55 13.63 -17.25
N GLU A 111 -0.93 14.61 -16.59
CA GLU A 111 0.46 14.94 -16.82
C GLU A 111 1.36 14.07 -15.94
N GLY A 112 2.40 13.49 -16.53
CA GLY A 112 3.35 12.63 -15.82
C GLY A 112 4.72 12.64 -16.46
N GLU A 113 5.72 12.32 -15.65
CA GLU A 113 7.12 12.21 -16.02
C GLU A 113 7.45 10.77 -16.41
N TYR A 114 8.21 10.57 -17.49
CA TYR A 114 8.71 9.26 -17.87
C TYR A 114 10.21 9.34 -18.17
N TYR A 115 10.87 8.21 -18.02
CA TYR A 115 12.28 8.07 -18.38
C TYR A 115 12.42 7.49 -19.80
N ASP A 116 13.27 8.09 -20.62
CA ASP A 116 13.64 7.61 -21.96
C ASP A 116 15.17 7.40 -21.99
N PRO A 117 15.68 6.16 -21.98
CA PRO A 117 17.11 5.85 -21.94
C PRO A 117 17.89 6.21 -23.21
#